data_AF-A0A535ELC2-F1
#
_entry.id   AF-A0A535ELC2-F1
#
_cell.length_a   1.000
_cell.length_b   1.000
_cell.length_c   1.000
_cell.angle_alpha   90.00
_cell.angle_beta   90.00
_cell.angle_gamma   90.00
#
_symmetry.space_group_name_H-M   'P 1'
#
loop_
_entity.id
_entity.type
_entity.pdbx_description
1 polymer ?
#
loop_
_entity_poly.entity_id
_entity_poly.type
_entity_poly.pdbx_seq_one_letter_code
_entity_poly.pdbx_strand_id
1 'polypeptide(L)'
;MPTNAVPLPTADAVTASLTIEASKPKQTINVPVVETPTGTPASGYRITAITIAPLFIDVSGSADDLSKVDSVTLPPIAVDGATQTITRAVRVSTLPANTSSSVAQVTVTITIQKNPAVPSPSPSG
;
A
#
# COMPACT_ATOMS: atom_id res chain seq x y z
N MET A 1 4.22 -53.66 -4.93
CA MET A 1 5.25 -52.86 -5.62
C MET A 1 4.60 -52.22 -6.84
N PRO A 2 4.87 -50.97 -7.26
CA PRO A 2 5.33 -49.74 -6.58
C PRO A 2 4.16 -48.71 -6.41
N THR A 3 4.21 -47.83 -5.41
CA THR A 3 4.46 -46.37 -5.49
C THR A 3 3.31 -45.60 -6.16
N ASN A 4 2.59 -44.72 -5.46
CA ASN A 4 2.90 -43.31 -5.24
C ASN A 4 1.61 -42.69 -4.66
N ALA A 5 1.54 -41.55 -4.00
CA ALA A 5 2.46 -40.68 -3.28
C ALA A 5 1.52 -39.58 -2.74
N VAL A 6 1.67 -39.24 -1.45
CA VAL A 6 1.31 -38.01 -0.72
C VAL A 6 0.07 -37.16 -1.12
N PRO A 7 -0.71 -36.69 -0.13
CA PRO A 7 -1.86 -35.82 -0.39
C PRO A 7 -1.39 -34.43 -0.83
N LEU A 8 -2.02 -33.85 -1.84
CA LEU A 8 -2.02 -32.39 -1.97
C LEU A 8 -3.17 -31.88 -1.10
N PRO A 9 -2.92 -31.17 0.03
CA PRO A 9 -3.84 -30.13 0.42
C PRO A 9 -3.81 -29.14 -0.75
N THR A 10 -4.86 -29.13 -1.56
CA THR A 10 -5.09 -28.05 -2.51
C THR A 10 -5.25 -26.83 -1.62
N ALA A 11 -4.16 -26.07 -1.50
CA ALA A 11 -4.08 -24.84 -0.76
C ALA A 11 -5.34 -24.06 -1.06
N ASP A 12 -6.01 -23.64 0.01
CA ASP A 12 -7.20 -22.81 -0.01
C ASP A 12 -6.96 -21.70 -1.02
N ALA A 13 -7.44 -21.90 -2.24
CA ALA A 13 -7.46 -20.87 -3.23
C ALA A 13 -8.51 -19.93 -2.67
N VAL A 14 -8.03 -18.92 -1.93
CA VAL A 14 -8.79 -17.71 -1.61
C VAL A 14 -9.15 -17.13 -2.96
N THR A 15 -10.24 -17.67 -3.49
CA THR A 15 -10.80 -17.31 -4.77
C THR A 15 -11.53 -16.04 -4.44
N ALA A 16 -10.87 -14.90 -4.64
CA ALA A 16 -11.55 -13.63 -4.70
C ALA A 16 -12.53 -13.75 -5.88
N SER A 17 -13.77 -14.13 -5.58
CA SER A 17 -14.86 -14.15 -6.53
C SER A 17 -15.23 -12.72 -6.86
N LEU A 18 -14.48 -12.12 -7.80
CA LEU A 18 -14.82 -10.84 -8.39
C LEU A 18 -15.88 -11.10 -9.47
N THR A 19 -17.13 -11.14 -9.06
CA THR A 19 -18.29 -11.17 -9.96
C THR A 19 -18.34 -9.84 -10.71
N ILE A 20 -17.77 -9.77 -11.91
CA ILE A 20 -17.94 -8.62 -12.81
C ILE A 20 -19.18 -8.87 -13.64
N GLU A 21 -20.31 -8.31 -13.21
CA GLU A 21 -21.56 -8.28 -13.97
C GLU A 21 -21.36 -7.43 -15.23
N ALA A 22 -21.71 -8.00 -16.39
CA ALA A 22 -21.40 -7.48 -17.72
C ALA A 22 -22.09 -6.13 -18.04
N SER A 23 -21.31 -5.11 -18.45
CA SER A 23 -21.74 -3.96 -19.27
C SER A 23 -20.55 -3.10 -19.71
N LYS A 24 -20.22 -3.15 -21.02
CA LYS A 24 -19.05 -2.52 -21.71
C LYS A 24 -17.69 -3.10 -21.27
N PRO A 25 -16.69 -3.27 -22.18
CA PRO A 25 -15.39 -3.80 -21.81
C PRO A 25 -14.62 -2.75 -20.99
N LYS A 26 -14.93 -2.63 -19.71
CA LYS A 26 -14.05 -1.97 -18.75
C LYS A 26 -12.93 -2.95 -18.44
N GLN A 27 -11.69 -2.49 -18.62
CA GLN A 27 -10.55 -3.30 -18.26
C GLN A 27 -10.27 -3.09 -16.77
N THR A 28 -9.81 -4.13 -16.10
CA THR A 28 -9.35 -4.06 -14.72
C THR A 28 -7.87 -4.36 -14.71
N ILE A 29 -7.07 -3.48 -14.11
CA ILE A 29 -5.63 -3.67 -13.93
C ILE A 29 -5.29 -3.62 -12.45
N ASN A 30 -4.30 -4.42 -12.03
CA ASN A 30 -3.71 -4.28 -10.71
C ASN A 30 -2.66 -3.19 -10.75
N VAL A 31 -2.89 -2.14 -9.97
CA VAL A 31 -1.98 -1.00 -9.89
C VAL A 31 -1.31 -1.00 -8.51
N PRO A 32 0.04 -0.91 -8.45
CA PRO A 32 0.74 -0.75 -7.18
C PRO A 32 0.42 0.61 -6.57
N VAL A 33 0.24 0.62 -5.25
CA VAL A 33 0.04 1.82 -4.46
C VAL A 33 1.37 2.23 -3.85
N VAL A 34 1.75 3.47 -4.09
CA VAL A 34 2.99 4.05 -3.57
C VAL A 34 2.67 5.19 -2.61
N GLU A 35 3.35 5.22 -1.48
CA GLU A 35 3.27 6.30 -0.51
C GLU A 35 4.68 6.79 -0.18
N THR A 36 4.80 8.10 -0.04
CA THR A 36 6.05 8.76 0.30
C THR A 36 5.81 9.66 1.51
N PRO A 37 6.18 9.23 2.72
CA PRO A 37 5.98 10.05 3.89
C PRO A 37 6.90 11.26 3.84
N THR A 38 6.45 12.36 4.44
CA THR A 38 7.18 13.63 4.47
C THR A 38 7.48 14.08 5.88
N GLY A 39 8.53 14.87 6.03
CA GLY A 39 9.01 15.30 7.34
C GLY A 39 10.02 14.32 7.94
N THR A 40 10.49 14.65 9.13
CA THR A 40 11.52 13.87 9.83
C THR A 40 10.95 13.37 11.16
N PRO A 41 11.09 12.07 11.49
CA PRO A 41 10.72 11.58 12.81
C PRO A 41 11.47 12.35 13.91
N ALA A 42 10.98 12.25 15.14
CA ALA A 42 11.60 12.95 16.28
C ALA A 42 13.10 12.67 16.38
N SER A 43 13.86 13.61 16.96
CA SER A 43 15.29 13.42 17.20
C SER A 43 15.52 12.12 17.98
N GLY A 44 16.45 11.29 17.50
CA GLY A 44 16.67 9.95 18.06
C GLY A 44 15.80 8.84 17.45
N TYR A 45 14.97 9.11 16.45
CA TYR A 45 14.10 8.13 15.79
C TYR A 45 14.33 8.09 14.27
N ARG A 46 14.02 6.95 13.64
CA ARG A 46 14.03 6.79 12.18
C ARG A 46 12.84 5.95 11.73
N ILE A 47 12.42 6.15 10.49
CA ILE A 47 11.51 5.23 9.81
C ILE A 47 12.28 3.93 9.55
N THR A 48 11.70 2.81 9.94
CA THR A 48 12.32 1.48 9.82
C THR A 48 11.58 0.58 8.84
N ALA A 49 10.27 0.78 8.71
CA ALA A 49 9.45 0.10 7.73
C ALA A 49 8.28 1.00 7.33
N ILE A 50 7.84 0.89 6.08
CA ILE A 50 6.60 1.48 5.58
C ILE A 50 5.81 0.33 4.99
N THR A 51 4.65 0.04 5.57
CA THR A 51 3.75 -1.02 5.14
C THR A 51 2.49 -0.39 4.61
N ILE A 52 2.09 -0.73 3.39
CA ILE A 52 0.83 -0.29 2.79
C ILE A 52 -0.06 -1.52 2.68
N ALA A 53 -1.31 -1.44 3.09
CA ALA A 53 -2.24 -2.56 3.03
C ALA A 53 -3.62 -2.06 2.57
N PRO A 54 -4.11 -2.52 1.40
CA PRO A 54 -3.42 -3.36 0.40
C PRO A 54 -2.34 -2.60 -0.42
N LEU A 55 -1.25 -3.29 -0.80
CA LEU A 55 -0.20 -2.76 -1.69
C LEU A 55 -0.64 -2.63 -3.14
N PHE A 56 -1.59 -3.45 -3.56
CA PHE A 56 -2.12 -3.48 -4.91
C PHE A 56 -3.62 -3.31 -4.85
N ILE A 57 -4.15 -2.50 -5.75
CA ILE A 57 -5.59 -2.27 -5.85
C ILE A 57 -6.04 -2.54 -7.27
N ASP A 58 -7.23 -3.11 -7.41
CA ASP A 58 -7.84 -3.32 -8.71
C ASP A 58 -8.50 -2.02 -9.14
N VAL A 59 -8.06 -1.48 -10.28
CA VAL A 59 -8.62 -0.27 -10.88
C VAL A 59 -9.30 -0.67 -12.18
N SER A 60 -10.60 -0.39 -12.27
CA SER A 60 -11.44 -0.69 -13.41
C SER A 60 -11.83 0.59 -14.15
N GLY A 61 -11.59 0.66 -15.46
CA GLY A 61 -11.88 1.86 -16.24
C GLY A 61 -11.68 1.71 -17.75
N SER A 62 -11.57 2.85 -18.43
CA SER A 62 -11.26 2.91 -19.85
C SER A 62 -9.78 2.65 -20.11
N ALA A 63 -9.45 1.94 -21.19
CA ALA A 63 -8.06 1.63 -21.55
C ALA A 63 -7.16 2.88 -21.62
N ASP A 64 -7.67 4.01 -22.15
CA ASP A 64 -6.93 5.28 -22.22
C ASP A 64 -6.60 5.89 -20.85
N ASP A 65 -7.47 5.72 -19.86
CA ASP A 65 -7.25 6.22 -18.49
C ASP A 65 -6.36 5.25 -17.71
N LEU A 66 -6.58 3.94 -17.85
CA LEU A 66 -5.74 2.91 -17.22
C LEU A 66 -4.31 2.94 -17.74
N SER A 67 -4.12 3.23 -19.04
CA SER A 67 -2.78 3.41 -19.63
C SER A 67 -2.05 4.65 -19.10
N LYS A 68 -2.74 5.57 -18.41
CA LYS A 68 -2.14 6.72 -17.72
C LYS A 68 -1.92 6.44 -16.22
N VAL A 69 -2.42 5.32 -15.72
CA VAL A 69 -2.39 4.93 -14.31
C VAL A 69 -1.44 3.74 -14.16
N ASP A 70 -0.14 4.02 -14.13
CA ASP A 70 0.90 3.03 -13.85
C ASP A 70 1.03 2.71 -12.35
N SER A 71 0.80 3.72 -11.50
CA SER A 71 0.88 3.59 -10.04
C SER A 71 -0.07 4.57 -9.37
N VAL A 72 -0.63 4.18 -8.22
CA VAL A 72 -1.46 5.06 -7.41
C VAL A 72 -0.59 5.71 -6.34
N THR A 73 -0.28 6.99 -6.54
CA THR A 73 0.45 7.78 -5.54
C THR A 73 -0.52 8.31 -4.49
N LEU A 74 -0.25 7.98 -3.23
CA LEU A 74 -0.99 8.50 -2.09
C LEU A 74 -0.45 9.86 -1.65
N PRO A 75 -1.30 10.71 -1.04
CA PRO A 75 -0.83 11.93 -0.42
C PRO A 75 0.20 11.62 0.68
N PRO A 76 1.25 12.46 0.78
CA PRO A 76 2.34 12.23 1.71
C PRO A 76 1.88 12.30 3.16
N ILE A 77 2.36 11.36 3.96
CA ILE A 77 2.07 11.28 5.39
C ILE A 77 3.14 12.06 6.15
N ALA A 78 2.76 13.20 6.74
CA ALA A 78 3.63 13.92 7.66
C ALA A 78 4.00 13.05 8.88
N VAL A 79 5.29 12.84 9.10
CA VAL A 79 5.86 12.09 10.24
C VAL A 79 6.70 12.99 11.16
N ASP A 80 6.50 14.30 11.07
CA ASP A 80 7.28 15.28 11.81
C ASP A 80 7.12 15.10 13.33
N GLY A 81 8.24 14.95 14.05
CA GLY A 81 8.22 14.76 15.50
C GLY A 81 7.66 13.41 15.96
N ALA A 82 7.49 12.45 15.04
CA ALA A 82 6.92 11.16 15.39
C ALA A 82 7.93 10.26 16.13
N THR A 83 7.50 9.72 17.27
CA THR A 83 8.26 8.81 18.15
C THR A 83 7.71 7.38 18.16
N GLN A 84 6.54 7.18 17.55
CA GLN A 84 5.81 5.91 17.53
C GLN A 84 5.32 5.61 16.12
N THR A 85 4.97 4.36 15.87
CA THR A 85 4.37 3.94 14.60
C THR A 85 3.14 4.77 14.26
N ILE A 86 3.10 5.29 13.04
CA ILE A 86 1.97 6.05 12.52
C ILE A 86 1.18 5.13 11.60
N THR A 87 -0.10 4.94 11.91
CA THR A 87 -1.03 4.27 11.00
C THR A 87 -2.08 5.26 10.54
N ARG A 88 -2.17 5.49 9.23
CA ARG A 88 -3.13 6.39 8.61
C ARG A 88 -3.84 5.71 7.45
N ALA A 89 -5.16 5.80 7.47
CA ALA A 89 -5.98 5.45 6.32
C ALA A 89 -5.96 6.62 5.34
N VAL A 90 -5.49 6.35 4.13
CA VAL A 90 -5.37 7.35 3.07
C VAL A 90 -6.36 7.02 1.97
N ARG A 91 -7.16 8.01 1.58
CA ARG A 91 -8.11 7.84 0.49
C ARG A 91 -7.39 7.95 -0.85
N VAL A 92 -7.75 7.05 -1.74
CA VAL A 92 -7.26 7.03 -3.12
C VAL A 92 -8.07 8.05 -3.92
N SER A 93 -7.61 9.30 -3.96
CA SER A 93 -8.27 10.39 -4.70
C SER A 93 -7.55 10.76 -6.00
N THR A 94 -6.43 10.12 -6.30
CA THR A 94 -5.57 10.40 -7.47
C THR A 94 -6.00 9.64 -8.72
N LEU A 95 -7.15 8.97 -8.68
CA LEU A 95 -7.70 8.22 -9.81
C LEU A 95 -8.47 9.13 -10.78
N PRO A 96 -8.37 8.89 -12.09
CA PRO A 96 -9.15 9.65 -13.09
C PRO A 96 -10.65 9.37 -12.96
N ALA A 97 -11.47 10.35 -13.34
CA ALA A 97 -12.93 10.33 -13.15
C ALA A 97 -13.64 9.11 -13.80
N ASN A 98 -13.04 8.49 -14.82
CA ASN A 98 -13.58 7.31 -15.51
C ASN A 98 -13.06 5.98 -14.96
N THR A 99 -12.42 5.99 -13.79
CA THR A 99 -11.93 4.77 -13.12
C THR A 99 -12.63 4.53 -11.79
N SER A 100 -12.72 3.27 -11.41
CA SER A 100 -13.29 2.79 -10.15
C SER A 100 -12.32 1.82 -9.51
N SER A 101 -11.95 2.07 -8.26
CA SER A 101 -11.09 1.16 -7.50
C SER A 101 -11.91 0.20 -6.63
N SER A 102 -11.40 -1.01 -6.46
CA SER A 102 -11.94 -2.01 -5.53
C SER A 102 -11.87 -1.53 -4.07
N VAL A 103 -10.84 -0.74 -3.74
CA VAL A 103 -10.71 -0.08 -2.44
C VAL A 103 -10.65 1.44 -2.60
N ALA A 104 -11.47 2.15 -1.83
CA ALA A 104 -11.48 3.61 -1.79
C ALA A 104 -10.40 4.19 -0.85
N GLN A 105 -9.87 3.36 0.05
CA GLN A 105 -8.89 3.73 1.05
C GLN A 105 -7.89 2.61 1.26
N VAL A 106 -6.66 3.00 1.57
CA VAL A 106 -5.54 2.11 1.86
C VAL A 106 -4.96 2.49 3.21
N THR A 107 -4.57 1.49 4.00
CA THR A 107 -3.95 1.71 5.29
C THR A 107 -2.45 1.76 5.12
N VAL A 108 -1.85 2.86 5.54
CA VAL A 108 -0.41 3.05 5.52
C VAL A 108 0.09 3.06 6.96
N THR A 109 1.03 2.16 7.25
CA THR A 109 1.65 1.98 8.55
C THR A 109 3.15 2.26 8.44
N ILE A 110 3.57 3.37 9.04
CA ILE A 110 4.96 3.81 9.07
C ILE A 110 5.52 3.44 10.43
N THR A 111 6.39 2.45 10.46
CA THR A 111 7.04 1.98 11.68
C THR A 111 8.23 2.86 12.00
N ILE A 112 8.16 3.54 13.14
CA ILE A 112 9.21 4.41 13.62
C ILE A 112 9.86 3.75 14.82
N GLN A 113 11.19 3.62 14.79
CA GLN A 113 11.95 3.07 15.89
C GLN A 113 13.08 4.01 16.28
N LYS A 114 13.50 3.89 17.53
CA LYS A 114 14.66 4.62 18.04
C LYS A 114 15.88 4.30 17.18
N ASN A 115 16.50 5.33 16.64
CA ASN A 115 17.75 5.23 15.91
C ASN A 115 18.91 5.33 16.91
N PRO A 116 19.61 4.23 17.25
CA PRO A 116 20.72 4.28 18.19
C PRO A 116 21.94 5.03 17.64
N ALA A 117 21.99 5.32 16.33
CA ALA A 117 23.13 5.97 15.68
C ALA A 117 23.15 7.51 15.78
N VAL A 118 22.08 8.15 16.28
CA VAL A 118 22.07 9.59 16.55
C VAL A 118 22.35 9.81 18.03
N PRO A 119 23.53 10.34 18.42
CA PRO A 119 23.74 10.78 19.79
C PRO A 119 22.70 11.86 20.12
N SER A 120 22.16 11.80 21.35
CA SER A 120 21.33 12.85 21.93
C SER A 120 21.94 14.21 21.60
N PRO A 121 21.16 15.23 21.18
CA PRO A 121 21.74 16.54 20.90
C PRO A 121 22.54 16.97 22.13
N SER A 122 23.85 17.11 21.95
CA SER A 122 24.72 17.71 22.95
C SER A 122 24.14 19.09 23.26
N PRO A 123 23.82 19.41 24.53
CA PRO A 123 23.40 20.76 24.85
C PRO A 123 24.59 21.69 24.56
N SER A 124 24.45 22.56 23.55
CA SER A 124 25.31 23.74 23.45
C SER A 124 24.93 24.63 24.62
N GLY A 125 25.80 24.64 25.63
CA GLY A 125 25.75 25.58 26.75
C GLY A 125 26.04 27.01 26.32
#